data_AF-A0A353GUC0-F1
#
_entry.id   AF-A0A353GUC0-F1
#
_cell.length_a   1.000
_cell.length_b   1.000
_cell.length_c   1.000
_cell.angle_alpha   90.00
_cell.angle_beta   90.00
_cell.angle_gamma   90.00
#
_symmetry.space_group_name_H-M   'P 1'
#
loop_
_entity.id
_entity.type
_entity.pdbx_description
1 polymer ?
#
loop_
_entity_poly.entity_id
_entity_poly.type
_entity_poly.pdbx_seq_one_letter_code
_entity_poly.pdbx_strand_id
1 'polypeptide(L)'
;GRYVRTLKALTLEEAIHKMTGKTAAVFHLFDRGIIKEGNRADLVIFNPDTINDTGTFDAPCRYPEGISQVLINGTLVLDDGGRGEQLTGEILRWLS
;
A
#
# COMPACT_ATOMS: atom_id res chain seq x y z
N GLY A 1 -0.77 11.47 2.34
CA GLY A 1 -0.90 12.90 1.97
C GLY A 1 0.18 13.79 2.55
N ARG A 2 0.18 14.01 3.89
CA ARG A 2 0.95 15.07 4.57
C ARG A 2 2.41 15.25 4.12
N TYR A 3 3.23 14.20 4.13
CA TYR A 3 4.67 14.31 3.83
C TYR A 3 4.98 14.70 2.38
N VAL A 4 4.08 14.37 1.43
CA VAL A 4 4.24 14.70 0.01
C VAL A 4 3.53 16.01 -0.32
N ARG A 5 2.21 16.08 -0.10
CA ARG A 5 1.36 17.21 -0.55
C ARG A 5 1.53 18.46 0.31
N THR A 6 1.60 18.30 1.64
CA THR A 6 1.62 19.43 2.59
C THR A 6 3.04 19.88 2.92
N LEU A 7 3.89 18.95 3.37
CA LEU A 7 5.24 19.26 3.84
C LEU A 7 6.26 19.29 2.69
N LYS A 8 5.94 18.67 1.54
CA LYS A 8 6.85 18.54 0.39
C LYS A 8 8.23 17.99 0.77
N ALA A 9 8.26 17.11 1.77
CA ALA A 9 9.49 16.51 2.28
C ALA A 9 10.00 15.36 1.40
N LEU A 10 9.12 14.82 0.55
CA LEU A 10 9.39 13.75 -0.41
C LEU A 10 8.58 14.02 -1.68
N THR A 11 9.06 13.57 -2.84
CA THR A 11 8.19 13.39 -4.00
C THR A 11 7.22 12.24 -3.78
N LEU A 12 6.19 12.12 -4.62
CA LEU A 12 5.24 11.02 -4.54
C LEU A 12 5.94 9.68 -4.80
N GLU A 13 6.80 9.63 -5.80
CA GLU A 13 7.58 8.46 -6.20
C GLU A 13 8.55 8.02 -5.09
N GLU A 14 9.23 8.97 -4.45
CA GLU A 14 10.09 8.69 -3.30
C GLU A 14 9.31 8.10 -2.13
N ALA A 15 8.15 8.66 -1.81
CA ALA A 15 7.28 8.15 -0.76
C ALA A 15 6.80 6.72 -1.08
N ILE A 16 6.33 6.48 -2.32
CA ILE A 16 5.91 5.15 -2.78
C ILE A 16 7.08 4.17 -2.69
N HIS A 17 8.24 4.49 -3.27
CA HIS A 17 9.41 3.61 -3.26
C HIS A 17 9.85 3.26 -1.84
N LYS A 18 9.79 4.22 -0.91
CA LYS A 18 10.16 4.02 0.50
C LYS A 18 9.25 3.02 1.22
N MET A 19 7.98 2.90 0.83
CA MET A 19 7.02 1.96 1.42
C MET A 19 6.86 0.66 0.63
N THR A 20 7.30 0.60 -0.63
CA THR A 20 7.21 -0.58 -1.51
C THR A 20 8.59 -1.17 -1.83
N GLY A 21 9.23 -0.76 -2.93
CA GLY A 21 10.44 -1.38 -3.46
C GLY A 21 11.62 -1.36 -2.49
N LYS A 22 11.80 -0.27 -1.73
CA LYS A 22 12.84 -0.20 -0.70
C LYS A 22 12.59 -1.20 0.42
N THR A 23 11.36 -1.30 0.90
CA THR A 23 10.95 -2.27 1.93
C THR A 23 11.15 -3.70 1.42
N ALA A 24 10.69 -4.01 0.21
CA ALA A 24 10.86 -5.31 -0.41
C ALA A 24 12.35 -5.70 -0.54
N ALA A 25 13.22 -4.76 -0.92
CA ALA A 25 14.65 -4.99 -0.97
C ALA A 25 15.26 -5.26 0.42
N VAL A 26 14.86 -4.52 1.46
CA VAL A 26 15.34 -4.73 2.84
C VAL A 26 14.95 -6.11 3.38
N PHE A 27 13.77 -6.61 3.01
CA PHE A 27 13.26 -7.90 3.46
C PHE A 27 13.46 -9.05 2.45
N HIS A 28 14.23 -8.84 1.39
CA HIS A 28 14.50 -9.81 0.33
C HIS A 28 13.23 -10.43 -0.30
N LEU A 29 12.18 -9.62 -0.48
CA LEU A 29 10.94 -10.02 -1.13
C LEU A 29 11.04 -9.78 -2.65
N PHE A 30 11.73 -10.68 -3.34
CA PHE A 30 12.14 -10.46 -4.74
C PHE A 30 10.99 -10.39 -5.76
N ASP A 31 9.82 -10.95 -5.43
CA ASP A 31 8.63 -10.98 -6.29
C ASP A 31 7.56 -9.95 -5.88
N ARG A 32 7.90 -8.97 -5.01
CA ARG A 32 6.95 -7.97 -4.47
C ARG A 32 7.53 -6.55 -4.46
N GLY A 33 6.67 -5.57 -4.21
CA GLY A 33 7.04 -4.16 -3.99
C GLY A 33 7.41 -3.35 -5.24
N ILE A 34 7.42 -3.97 -6.42
CA ILE A 34 7.65 -3.30 -7.71
C ILE A 34 6.61 -3.81 -8.72
N ILE A 35 6.02 -2.91 -9.50
CA ILE A 35 5.13 -3.27 -10.61
C ILE A 35 6.00 -3.74 -11.77
N LYS A 36 6.02 -5.06 -11.98
CA LYS A 36 6.81 -5.74 -13.00
C LYS A 36 6.15 -7.07 -13.35
N GLU A 37 6.21 -7.47 -14.61
CA GLU A 37 5.78 -8.82 -15.01
C GLU A 37 6.51 -9.90 -14.20
N GLY A 38 5.75 -10.93 -13.78
CA GLY A 38 6.22 -12.01 -12.92
C GLY A 38 6.12 -11.75 -11.42
N ASN A 39 5.94 -10.49 -10.98
CA ASN A 39 5.72 -10.17 -9.58
C ASN A 39 4.28 -10.45 -9.15
N ARG A 40 4.09 -10.60 -7.83
CA ARG A 40 2.76 -10.68 -7.21
C ARG A 40 2.01 -9.37 -7.40
N ALA A 41 0.73 -9.47 -7.74
CA ALA A 41 -0.16 -8.33 -7.94
C ALA A 41 -0.68 -7.78 -6.60
N ASP A 42 0.25 -7.29 -5.77
CA ASP A 42 -0.04 -6.49 -4.58
C ASP A 42 -0.10 -5.03 -4.98
N LEU A 43 -1.31 -4.51 -5.15
CA LEU A 43 -1.55 -3.20 -5.76
C LEU A 43 -2.47 -2.37 -4.88
N VAL A 44 -2.22 -1.06 -4.86
CA VAL A 44 -3.10 -0.08 -4.22
C VAL A 44 -3.42 0.99 -5.25
N ILE A 45 -4.70 1.22 -5.47
CA ILE A 45 -5.21 2.31 -6.28
C ILE A 45 -5.67 3.39 -5.32
N PHE A 46 -5.08 4.57 -5.45
CA PHE A 46 -5.37 5.71 -4.58
C PHE A 46 -5.32 7.02 -5.37
N ASN A 47 -6.05 8.02 -4.89
CA ASN A 47 -6.04 9.37 -5.43
C ASN A 47 -4.96 10.19 -4.69
N PRO A 48 -3.89 10.66 -5.36
CA PRO A 48 -2.81 11.41 -4.73
C PRO A 48 -3.27 12.77 -4.16
N ASP A 49 -4.34 13.35 -4.68
CA ASP A 49 -4.87 14.63 -4.24
C ASP A 49 -5.67 14.50 -2.93
N THR A 50 -6.32 13.35 -2.71
CA THR A 50 -7.18 13.14 -1.54
C THR A 50 -6.58 12.21 -0.49
N ILE A 51 -5.60 11.37 -0.82
CA ILE A 51 -5.01 10.38 0.11
C ILE A 51 -4.59 11.00 1.46
N ASN A 52 -5.22 10.54 2.54
CA ASN A 52 -5.02 11.10 3.88
C ASN A 52 -5.20 10.07 4.99
N ASP A 53 -4.35 10.19 6.01
CA ASP A 53 -4.54 9.49 7.28
C ASP A 53 -5.46 10.35 8.15
N THR A 54 -6.58 9.77 8.60
CA THR A 54 -7.61 10.45 9.38
C THR A 54 -7.57 10.08 10.87
N GLY A 55 -6.68 9.15 11.25
CA GLY A 55 -6.47 8.78 12.64
C GLY A 55 -5.97 9.96 13.47
N THR A 56 -6.59 10.20 14.62
CA THR A 56 -6.12 11.17 15.61
C THR A 56 -5.72 10.46 16.90
N PHE A 57 -5.08 11.18 17.82
CA PHE A 57 -4.73 10.62 19.12
C PHE A 57 -5.97 10.09 19.88
N ASP A 58 -7.07 10.86 19.85
CA ASP A 58 -8.32 10.49 20.53
C ASP A 58 -9.16 9.47 19.75
N ALA A 59 -8.91 9.32 18.44
CA ALA A 59 -9.62 8.40 17.57
C ALA A 59 -8.65 7.73 16.56
N PRO A 60 -7.82 6.78 17.02
CA PRO A 60 -6.75 6.21 16.21
C PRO A 60 -7.25 5.23 15.15
N CYS A 61 -8.39 4.56 15.38
CA CYS A 61 -8.91 3.49 14.52
C CYS A 61 -9.85 4.01 13.42
N ARG A 62 -9.43 5.03 12.66
CA ARG A 62 -10.21 5.54 11.53
C ARG A 62 -9.63 5.07 10.20
N TYR A 63 -10.50 4.85 9.23
CA TYR A 63 -10.07 4.47 7.89
C TYR A 63 -9.42 5.66 7.17
N PRO A 64 -8.33 5.41 6.42
CA PRO A 64 -7.74 6.43 5.56
C PRO A 64 -8.71 6.81 4.44
N GLU A 65 -8.58 8.03 3.94
CA GLU A 65 -9.31 8.52 2.78
C GLU A 65 -8.48 8.37 1.51
N GLY A 66 -9.14 8.27 0.36
CA GLY A 66 -8.51 8.36 -0.96
C GLY A 66 -7.88 7.07 -1.47
N ILE A 67 -8.10 5.92 -0.80
CA ILE A 67 -7.81 4.58 -1.35
C ILE A 67 -9.11 4.05 -1.96
N SER A 68 -9.12 3.75 -3.26
CA SER A 68 -10.29 3.20 -3.93
C SER A 68 -10.24 1.67 -4.02
N GLN A 69 -9.07 1.08 -4.20
CA GLN A 69 -8.93 -0.37 -4.32
C GLN A 69 -7.62 -0.89 -3.75
N VAL A 70 -7.67 -2.10 -3.20
CA VAL A 70 -6.48 -2.86 -2.78
C VAL A 70 -6.59 -4.27 -3.31
N LEU A 71 -5.50 -4.74 -3.92
CA LEU A 71 -5.33 -6.12 -4.37
C LEU A 71 -4.19 -6.77 -3.60
N ILE A 72 -4.39 -8.02 -3.20
CA ILE A 72 -3.35 -8.86 -2.59
C ILE A 72 -3.28 -10.13 -3.41
N ASN A 73 -2.08 -10.45 -3.92
CA ASN A 73 -1.85 -11.59 -4.82
C ASN A 73 -2.81 -11.61 -6.03
N GLY A 74 -3.24 -10.44 -6.52
CA GLY A 74 -4.16 -10.31 -7.65
C GLY A 74 -5.65 -10.39 -7.32
N THR A 75 -6.01 -10.68 -6.07
CA THR A 75 -7.40 -10.66 -5.63
C THR A 75 -7.76 -9.31 -5.02
N LEU A 76 -8.89 -8.74 -5.46
CA LEU A 76 -9.47 -7.52 -4.90
C LEU A 76 -9.97 -7.79 -3.46
N VAL A 77 -9.38 -7.09 -2.48
CA VAL A 77 -9.70 -7.24 -1.04
C VAL A 77 -10.36 -6.01 -0.44
N LEU A 78 -10.26 -4.86 -1.12
CA LEU A 78 -10.93 -3.63 -0.77
C LEU A 78 -11.38 -2.94 -2.05
N ASP A 79 -12.62 -2.48 -2.10
CA ASP A 79 -13.12 -1.55 -3.11
C ASP A 79 -14.10 -0.53 -2.50
N ASP A 80 -14.77 0.27 -3.33
CA ASP A 80 -15.78 1.26 -2.92
C ASP A 80 -16.98 0.61 -2.21
N GLY A 81 -17.21 -0.69 -2.38
CA GLY A 81 -18.23 -1.48 -1.68
C GLY A 81 -17.77 -1.97 -0.29
N GLY A 82 -16.51 -1.76 0.07
CA GLY A 82 -15.94 -2.10 1.37
C GLY A 82 -14.89 -3.20 1.28
N ARG A 83 -14.60 -3.82 2.43
CA ARG A 83 -13.60 -4.88 2.54
C ARG A 83 -14.22 -6.23 2.19
N GLY A 84 -13.60 -6.95 1.25
CA GLY A 84 -13.98 -8.32 0.93
C GLY A 84 -13.67 -9.31 2.07
N GLU A 85 -14.38 -10.44 2.11
CA GLU A 85 -14.20 -11.46 3.15
C GLU A 85 -13.00 -12.39 2.90
N GLN A 86 -12.45 -12.39 1.68
CA GLN A 86 -11.43 -13.34 1.28
C GLN A 86 -10.06 -13.03 1.90
N LEU A 87 -9.49 -14.02 2.58
CA LEU A 87 -8.11 -13.95 3.09
C LEU A 87 -7.16 -14.48 2.01
N THR A 88 -6.49 -13.56 1.30
CA THR A 88 -5.57 -13.90 0.20
C THR A 88 -4.10 -13.70 0.54
N GLY A 89 -3.80 -13.37 1.79
CA GLY A 89 -2.43 -13.25 2.29
C GLY A 89 -1.70 -14.59 2.29
N GLU A 90 -0.39 -14.54 2.05
CA GLU A 90 0.50 -15.70 2.13
C GLU A 90 1.54 -15.47 3.23
N ILE A 91 1.97 -16.55 3.88
CA ILE A 91 3.13 -16.48 4.79
C ILE A 91 4.38 -16.28 3.95
N LEU A 92 5.05 -15.15 4.15
CA LEU A 92 6.34 -14.87 3.54
C LEU A 92 7.42 -15.70 4.25
N ARG A 93 8.08 -16.57 3.48
CA ARG A 93 9.19 -17.39 3.96
C ARG A 93 10.48 -16.83 3.42
N TRP A 94 11.47 -16.68 4.28
CA TRP A 94 12.83 -16.44 3.84
C TRP A 94 13.30 -17.68 3.09
N LEU A 95 13.64 -17.51 1.81
CA LEU A 95 14.34 -18.55 1.07
C LEU A 95 15.78 -18.57 1.62
N SER A 96 16.08 -19.63 2.38
CA SER A 96 17.42 -19.97 2.87
C SER A 96 18.32 -20.45 1.75
#